data_AF-A0A7C9RQB6-F1
#
_entry.id   AF-A0A7C9RQB6-F1
#
_cell.length_a   1.000
_cell.length_b   1.000
_cell.length_c   1.000
_cell.angle_alpha   90.00
_cell.angle_beta   90.00
_cell.angle_gamma   90.00
#
_symmetry.space_group_name_H-M   'P 1'
#
loop_
_entity.id
_entity.type
_entity.pdbx_description
1 polymer ?
#
loop_
_entity_poly.entity_id
_entity_poly.type
_entity_poly.pdbx_seq_one_letter_code
_entity_poly.pdbx_strand_id
1 'polypeptide(L)'
;MHLTVLGDLNWLAVIVATIAYFALGAVWYAEFAFGKAWQRAAGWDLNPPENAGAGIYAVPLVTCFTATLATAMVGAASGTDNIMEGILLGLVVGVGIALPVMFVTGTYDMTKPAPKTFAAIGAGYHIVGLALAGAILGQWT
;
A
#
# COMPACT_ATOMS: atom_id res chain seq x y z
N MET A 1 -12.05 6.27 -21.42
CA MET A 1 -12.39 5.44 -20.23
C MET A 1 -13.84 5.73 -19.86
N HIS A 2 -14.71 4.74 -19.95
CA HIS A 2 -16.07 4.82 -19.39
C HIS A 2 -16.04 4.17 -17.99
N LEU A 3 -16.90 4.62 -17.08
CA LEU A 3 -17.04 4.04 -15.72
C LEU A 3 -17.54 2.58 -15.73
N THR A 4 -17.85 2.02 -16.90
CA THR A 4 -18.22 0.62 -17.10
C THR A 4 -17.16 -0.35 -16.60
N VAL A 5 -15.89 0.05 -16.58
CA VAL A 5 -14.77 -0.77 -16.07
C VAL A 5 -15.04 -1.25 -14.63
N LEU A 6 -15.75 -0.49 -13.80
CA LEU A 6 -16.10 -0.89 -12.44
C LEU A 6 -17.08 -2.07 -12.41
N GLY A 7 -17.94 -2.20 -13.42
CA GLY A 7 -18.86 -3.32 -13.57
C GLY A 7 -18.17 -4.61 -14.01
N ASP A 8 -17.01 -4.50 -14.65
CA ASP A 8 -16.26 -5.63 -15.20
C ASP A 8 -15.25 -6.23 -14.19
N LEU A 9 -15.03 -5.57 -13.05
CA LEU A 9 -14.10 -6.06 -12.04
C LEU A 9 -14.66 -7.23 -11.24
N ASN A 10 -13.79 -8.21 -10.95
CA ASN A 10 -14.05 -9.21 -9.94
C ASN A 10 -13.97 -8.57 -8.54
N TRP A 11 -15.12 -8.17 -8.00
CA TRP A 11 -15.19 -7.49 -6.69
C TRP A 11 -14.71 -8.35 -5.53
N LEU A 12 -14.88 -9.67 -5.60
CA LEU A 12 -14.33 -10.57 -4.60
C LEU A 12 -12.79 -10.51 -4.62
N ALA A 13 -12.21 -10.44 -5.81
CA ALA A 13 -10.77 -10.29 -5.98
C ALA A 13 -10.23 -9.00 -5.36
N VAL A 14 -10.91 -7.88 -5.63
CA VAL A 14 -10.56 -6.56 -5.06
C VAL A 14 -10.61 -6.60 -3.53
N ILE A 15 -11.65 -7.19 -2.95
CA ILE A 15 -11.80 -7.27 -1.49
C ILE A 15 -10.68 -8.13 -0.88
N VAL A 16 -10.42 -9.32 -1.42
CA VAL A 16 -9.39 -10.20 -0.85
C VAL A 16 -7.99 -9.61 -1.02
N ALA A 17 -7.69 -9.02 -2.18
CA ALA A 17 -6.43 -8.31 -2.40
C ALA A 17 -6.26 -7.13 -1.42
N THR A 18 -7.33 -6.39 -1.14
CA THR A 18 -7.33 -5.30 -0.15
C THR A 18 -7.03 -5.82 1.25
N ILE A 19 -7.69 -6.90 1.68
CA ILE A 19 -7.47 -7.48 3.01
C ILE A 19 -6.06 -8.04 3.14
N ALA A 20 -5.53 -8.71 2.11
CA ALA A 20 -4.16 -9.21 2.11
C ALA A 20 -3.13 -8.08 2.20
N TYR A 21 -3.34 -7.01 1.43
CA TYR A 21 -2.52 -5.81 1.49
C TYR A 21 -2.58 -5.15 2.87
N PHE A 22 -3.76 -4.93 3.43
CA PHE A 22 -3.90 -4.35 4.76
C PHE A 22 -3.28 -5.23 5.85
N ALA A 23 -3.48 -6.56 5.78
CA ALA A 23 -2.90 -7.52 6.72
C ALA A 23 -1.37 -7.57 6.65
N LEU A 24 -0.77 -7.33 5.48
CA LEU A 24 0.68 -7.15 5.35
C LEU A 24 1.18 -6.04 6.30
N GLY A 25 0.38 -5.01 6.56
CA GLY A 25 0.74 -3.93 7.49
C GLY A 25 1.01 -4.44 8.90
N ALA A 26 0.23 -5.41 9.39
CA ALA A 26 0.46 -6.01 10.70
C ALA A 26 1.81 -6.71 10.79
N VAL A 27 2.25 -7.36 9.71
CA VAL A 27 3.56 -8.02 9.62
C VAL A 27 4.67 -6.98 9.42
N TRP A 28 4.49 -6.02 8.51
CA TRP A 28 5.49 -5.04 8.11
C TRP A 28 5.89 -4.11 9.26
N TYR A 29 4.91 -3.67 10.05
CA TYR A 29 5.09 -2.76 11.18
C TYR A 29 5.23 -3.49 12.52
N ALA A 30 5.29 -4.83 12.53
CA ALA A 30 5.65 -5.58 13.73
C ALA A 30 7.10 -5.31 14.15
N GLU A 31 7.39 -5.46 15.45
CA GLU A 31 8.72 -5.21 16.03
C GLU A 31 9.85 -6.03 15.41
N PHE A 32 9.57 -7.25 14.94
CA PHE A 32 10.56 -8.14 14.32
C PHE A 32 10.90 -7.75 12.86
N ALA A 33 10.05 -6.95 12.23
CA ALA A 33 10.22 -6.45 10.87
C ALA A 33 10.71 -5.00 10.89
N PHE A 34 9.94 -4.05 10.35
CA PHE A 34 10.32 -2.64 10.29
C PHE A 34 9.74 -1.78 11.42
N GLY A 35 8.94 -2.35 12.32
CA GLY A 35 8.21 -1.62 13.37
C GLY A 35 9.11 -0.72 14.22
N LYS A 36 10.21 -1.26 14.77
CA LYS A 36 11.14 -0.48 15.61
C LYS A 36 11.81 0.67 14.84
N ALA A 37 12.21 0.41 13.60
CA ALA A 37 12.83 1.42 12.75
C ALA A 37 11.83 2.52 12.38
N TRP A 38 10.58 2.14 12.09
CA TRP A 38 9.49 3.06 11.78
C TRP A 38 9.11 3.92 12.97
N GLN A 39 8.93 3.35 14.17
CA GLN A 39 8.60 4.08 15.39
C GLN A 39 9.63 5.17 15.71
N ARG A 40 10.92 4.80 15.64
CA ARG A 40 12.04 5.75 15.79
C ARG A 40 12.02 6.84 14.73
N ALA A 41 11.83 6.46 13.47
CA ALA A 41 11.80 7.41 12.35
C ALA A 41 10.59 8.35 12.41
N ALA A 42 9.47 7.89 12.96
CA ALA A 42 8.26 8.66 13.22
C ALA A 42 8.35 9.52 14.49
N GLY A 43 9.36 9.30 15.34
CA GLY A 43 9.53 10.01 16.61
C GLY A 43 8.60 9.57 17.73
N TRP A 44 7.96 8.41 17.59
CA TRP A 44 7.01 7.88 18.58
C TRP A 44 7.69 7.48 19.89
N ASP A 45 8.98 7.14 19.85
CA ASP A 45 9.79 6.89 21.04
C ASP A 45 9.99 8.16 21.89
N LEU A 46 9.92 9.35 21.25
CA LEU A 46 10.12 10.64 21.90
C LEU A 46 8.78 11.25 22.37
N ASN A 47 7.76 11.12 21.53
CA ASN A 47 6.40 11.61 21.77
C ASN A 47 5.38 10.56 21.31
N PRO A 48 5.06 9.57 22.15
CA PRO A 48 4.12 8.53 21.79
C PRO A 48 2.72 9.13 21.59
N PRO A 49 1.91 8.63 20.63
CA PRO A 49 0.54 9.09 20.46
C PRO A 49 -0.28 8.78 21.71
N GLU A 50 -0.92 9.80 22.30
CA GLU A 50 -1.74 9.65 23.52
C GLU A 50 -2.94 8.71 23.33
N ASN A 51 -3.52 8.68 22.12
CA ASN A 51 -4.64 7.81 21.77
C ASN A 51 -4.61 7.48 20.28
N ALA A 52 -4.15 6.28 19.93
CA ALA A 52 -4.37 5.73 18.61
C ALA A 52 -5.82 5.22 18.51
N GLY A 53 -6.76 6.13 18.26
CA GLY A 53 -8.16 5.76 18.02
C GLY A 53 -8.32 4.87 16.77
N ALA A 54 -9.55 4.40 16.50
CA ALA A 54 -9.83 3.50 15.37
C ALA A 54 -9.34 3.99 13.99
N GLY A 55 -9.12 5.30 13.84
CA GLY A 55 -8.55 5.92 12.63
C GLY A 55 -7.18 5.37 12.22
N ILE A 56 -6.37 4.86 13.16
CA ILE A 56 -5.06 4.25 12.85
C ILE A 56 -5.18 2.98 11.99
N TYR A 57 -6.33 2.31 12.03
CA TYR A 57 -6.63 1.13 11.22
C TYR A 57 -7.59 1.44 10.07
N ALA A 58 -8.59 2.30 10.30
CA ALA A 58 -9.58 2.64 9.28
C ALA A 58 -8.96 3.39 8.09
N VAL A 59 -8.06 4.35 8.36
CA VAL A 59 -7.41 5.12 7.28
C VAL A 59 -6.56 4.21 6.38
N PRO A 60 -5.64 3.36 6.90
CA PRO A 60 -4.89 2.45 6.04
C PRO A 60 -5.77 1.43 5.31
N LEU A 61 -6.86 0.95 5.91
CA LEU A 61 -7.77 0.03 5.21
C LEU A 61 -8.41 0.69 3.98
N VAL A 62 -8.91 1.93 4.14
CA VAL A 62 -9.51 2.71 3.03
C VAL A 62 -8.48 3.05 1.95
N THR A 63 -7.25 3.40 2.32
CA THR A 63 -6.21 3.70 1.34
C THR A 63 -5.71 2.45 0.62
N CYS A 64 -5.59 1.31 1.32
CA CYS A 64 -5.30 0.02 0.68
C CYS A 64 -6.41 -0.35 -0.31
N PHE A 65 -7.68 -0.21 0.07
CA PHE A 65 -8.81 -0.45 -0.83
C PHE A 65 -8.75 0.43 -2.08
N THR A 66 -8.55 1.74 -1.89
CA THR A 66 -8.46 2.71 -3.00
C THR A 66 -7.32 2.36 -3.95
N ALA A 67 -6.14 2.02 -3.40
CA ALA A 67 -4.97 1.65 -4.19
C ALA A 67 -5.20 0.34 -4.95
N THR A 68 -5.74 -0.70 -4.29
CA THR A 68 -6.08 -1.97 -4.93
C THR A 68 -7.13 -1.81 -6.01
N LEU A 69 -8.17 -0.99 -5.79
CA LEU A 69 -9.19 -0.71 -6.79
C LEU A 69 -8.59 -0.02 -8.01
N ALA A 70 -7.73 0.98 -7.81
CA ALA A 70 -7.02 1.63 -8.91
C ALA A 70 -6.13 0.63 -9.68
N THR A 71 -5.39 -0.24 -8.98
CA THR A 71 -4.60 -1.30 -9.62
C THR A 71 -5.47 -2.27 -10.42
N ALA A 72 -6.63 -2.68 -9.91
CA ALA A 72 -7.57 -3.54 -10.62
C ALA A 72 -8.13 -2.86 -11.89
N MET A 73 -8.48 -1.58 -11.82
CA MET A 73 -8.93 -0.81 -12.98
C MET A 73 -7.84 -0.69 -14.04
N VAL A 74 -6.58 -0.45 -13.63
CA VAL A 74 -5.45 -0.42 -14.57
C VAL A 74 -5.23 -1.80 -15.19
N GLY A 75 -5.28 -2.87 -14.39
CA GLY A 75 -5.12 -4.25 -14.87
C GLY A 75 -6.17 -4.64 -15.91
N ALA A 76 -7.43 -4.31 -15.66
CA ALA A 76 -8.51 -4.50 -16.62
C ALA A 76 -8.29 -3.69 -17.91
N ALA A 77 -7.77 -2.47 -17.80
CA ALA A 77 -7.50 -1.62 -18.96
C ALA A 77 -6.23 -2.02 -19.74
N SER A 78 -5.23 -2.61 -19.08
CA SER A 78 -3.98 -3.06 -19.69
C SER A 78 -4.03 -4.50 -20.19
N GLY A 79 -5.11 -5.24 -19.91
CA GLY A 79 -5.23 -6.65 -20.29
C GLY A 79 -4.35 -7.58 -19.45
N THR A 80 -4.08 -7.22 -18.20
CA THR A 80 -3.36 -8.08 -17.26
C THR A 80 -4.17 -9.35 -16.99
N ASP A 81 -3.62 -10.52 -17.34
CA ASP A 81 -4.39 -11.77 -17.34
C ASP A 81 -3.82 -12.92 -16.50
N ASN A 82 -2.69 -12.69 -15.83
CA ASN A 82 -2.03 -13.70 -15.00
C ASN A 82 -1.31 -13.12 -13.78
N ILE A 83 -0.91 -14.01 -12.86
CA ILE A 83 -0.23 -13.65 -11.61
C ILE A 83 1.02 -12.79 -11.85
N MET A 84 1.86 -13.15 -12.83
CA MET A 84 3.14 -12.47 -13.05
C MET A 84 2.90 -11.05 -13.58
N GLU A 85 1.99 -10.88 -14.52
CA GLU A 85 1.59 -9.56 -15.00
C GLU A 85 0.94 -8.73 -13.90
N GLY A 86 0.15 -9.35 -13.03
CA GLY A 86 -0.41 -8.72 -11.83
C GLY A 86 0.68 -8.21 -10.88
N ILE A 87 1.71 -9.03 -10.61
CA ILE A 87 2.89 -8.63 -9.82
C ILE A 87 3.60 -7.45 -10.48
N LEU A 88 3.89 -7.54 -11.77
CA LEU A 88 4.59 -6.48 -12.52
C LEU A 88 3.78 -5.18 -12.50
N LEU A 89 2.47 -5.24 -12.70
CA LEU A 89 1.58 -4.10 -12.58
C LEU A 89 1.64 -3.48 -11.17
N GLY A 90 1.54 -4.31 -10.14
CA GLY A 90 1.67 -3.87 -8.75
C GLY A 90 3.01 -3.18 -8.46
N LEU A 91 4.10 -3.71 -9.00
CA LEU A 91 5.44 -3.10 -8.92
C LEU A 91 5.51 -1.78 -9.69
N VAL A 92 4.92 -1.68 -10.89
CA VAL A 92 4.86 -0.44 -11.67
C VAL A 92 4.10 0.64 -10.90
N VAL A 93 2.94 0.32 -10.33
CA VAL A 93 2.17 1.27 -9.51
C VAL A 93 2.94 1.62 -8.23
N GLY A 94 3.54 0.64 -7.56
CA GLY A 94 4.30 0.85 -6.34
C GLY A 94 5.54 1.71 -6.53
N VAL A 95 6.39 1.39 -7.51
CA VAL A 95 7.63 2.11 -7.79
C VAL A 95 7.36 3.43 -8.52
N GLY A 96 6.43 3.43 -9.47
CA GLY A 96 6.12 4.58 -10.30
C GLY A 96 5.27 5.65 -9.62
N ILE A 97 4.47 5.28 -8.62
CA ILE A 97 3.55 6.20 -7.93
C ILE A 97 3.79 6.23 -6.43
N ALA A 98 3.70 5.09 -5.74
CA ALA A 98 3.75 5.09 -4.28
C ALA A 98 5.12 5.56 -3.74
N LEU A 99 6.22 5.07 -4.31
CA LEU A 99 7.58 5.48 -3.93
C LEU A 99 7.80 7.00 -4.08
N PRO A 100 7.59 7.64 -5.24
CA PRO A 100 7.83 9.07 -5.36
C PRO A 100 6.91 9.88 -4.46
N VAL A 101 5.63 9.52 -4.31
CA VAL A 101 4.71 10.21 -3.40
C VAL A 101 5.20 10.14 -1.95
N MET A 102 5.61 8.96 -1.49
CA MET A 102 6.11 8.77 -0.12
C MET A 102 7.45 9.48 0.11
N PHE A 103 8.37 9.46 -0.86
CA PHE A 103 9.65 10.14 -0.72
C PHE A 103 9.53 11.66 -0.77
N VAL A 104 8.69 12.21 -1.66
CA VAL A 104 8.43 13.66 -1.72
C VAL A 104 7.80 14.11 -0.41
N THR A 105 6.66 13.52 -0.03
CA THR A 105 5.92 13.95 1.17
C THR A 105 6.69 13.69 2.46
N GLY A 106 7.31 12.52 2.60
CA GLY A 106 8.05 12.15 3.80
C GLY A 106 9.36 12.91 3.97
N THR A 107 10.10 13.23 2.89
CA THR A 107 11.36 13.96 2.99
C THR A 107 11.16 15.42 3.40
N TYR A 108 10.06 16.05 2.98
CA TYR A 108 9.73 17.42 3.37
C TYR A 108 9.04 17.53 4.73
N ASP A 109 8.70 16.40 5.36
CA ASP A 109 8.13 16.40 6.69
C ASP A 109 9.21 16.53 7.77
N MET A 110 9.55 17.78 8.06
CA MET A 110 10.59 18.16 9.04
C MET A 110 10.19 17.87 10.50
N THR A 111 8.96 17.41 10.76
CA THR A 111 8.53 17.02 12.11
C THR A 111 9.07 15.66 12.53
N LYS A 112 9.53 14.85 11.57
CA LYS A 112 10.01 13.49 11.80
C LYS A 112 11.52 13.46 12.07
N PRO A 113 12.01 12.67 13.05
CA PRO A 113 13.45 12.57 13.32
C PRO A 113 14.27 11.99 12.17
N ALA A 114 13.72 11.01 11.41
CA ALA A 114 14.39 10.40 10.27
C ALA A 114 13.44 10.34 9.06
N PRO A 115 13.18 11.49 8.39
CA PRO A 115 12.12 11.62 7.39
C PRO A 115 12.33 10.69 6.18
N LYS A 116 13.58 10.52 5.72
CA LYS A 116 13.91 9.60 4.62
C LYS A 116 13.70 8.13 4.99
N THR A 117 14.01 7.74 6.23
CA THR A 117 13.78 6.37 6.71
C THR A 117 12.28 6.09 6.85
N PHE A 118 11.53 7.04 7.39
CA PHE A 118 10.06 6.97 7.45
C PHE A 118 9.47 6.79 6.04
N ALA A 119 9.91 7.63 5.09
CA ALA A 119 9.49 7.56 3.69
C ALA A 119 9.84 6.21 3.05
N ALA A 120 11.07 5.72 3.23
CA ALA A 120 11.53 4.45 2.65
C ALA A 120 10.75 3.25 3.17
N ILE A 121 10.48 3.19 4.48
CA ILE A 121 9.68 2.09 5.07
C ILE A 121 8.25 2.12 4.54
N GLY A 122 7.63 3.30 4.46
CA GLY A 122 6.27 3.45 3.93
C GLY A 122 6.19 3.18 2.42
N ALA A 123 7.16 3.63 1.63
CA ALA A 123 7.26 3.29 0.21
C ALA A 123 7.41 1.79 0.00
N GLY A 124 8.28 1.14 0.79
CA GLY A 124 8.49 -0.31 0.75
C GLY A 124 7.22 -1.10 1.07
N TYR A 125 6.47 -0.67 2.10
CA TYR A 125 5.16 -1.26 2.43
C TYR A 125 4.22 -1.23 1.22
N HIS A 126 4.11 -0.06 0.57
CA HIS A 126 3.22 0.08 -0.57
C HIS A 126 3.69 -0.70 -1.79
N ILE A 127 5.00 -0.75 -2.08
CA ILE A 127 5.53 -1.53 -3.21
C ILE A 127 5.22 -3.02 -3.03
N VAL A 128 5.55 -3.58 -1.87
CA VAL A 128 5.33 -5.02 -1.60
C VAL A 128 3.84 -5.33 -1.53
N GLY A 129 3.06 -4.47 -0.89
CA GLY A 129 1.62 -4.64 -0.77
C GLY A 129 0.87 -4.51 -2.10
N LEU A 130 1.29 -3.61 -2.99
CA LEU A 130 0.74 -3.50 -4.34
C LEU A 130 1.15 -4.66 -5.23
N ALA A 131 2.38 -5.17 -5.11
CA ALA A 131 2.79 -6.40 -5.80
C ALA A 131 1.96 -7.61 -5.33
N LEU A 132 1.71 -7.73 -4.03
CA LEU A 132 0.84 -8.75 -3.45
C LEU A 132 -0.60 -8.63 -3.95
N ALA A 133 -1.17 -7.42 -3.88
CA ALA A 133 -2.52 -7.15 -4.38
C ALA A 133 -2.63 -7.46 -5.88
N GLY A 134 -1.66 -7.04 -6.67
CA GLY A 134 -1.57 -7.34 -8.10
C GLY A 134 -1.51 -8.84 -8.39
N ALA A 135 -0.70 -9.60 -7.65
CA ALA A 135 -0.64 -11.06 -7.77
C ALA A 135 -2.01 -11.72 -7.55
N ILE A 136 -2.74 -11.26 -6.52
CA ILE A 136 -4.07 -11.77 -6.19
C ILE A 136 -5.08 -11.39 -7.28
N LEU A 137 -5.03 -10.16 -7.79
CA LEU A 137 -5.89 -9.72 -8.88
C LEU A 137 -5.65 -10.53 -10.15
N GLY A 138 -4.39 -10.73 -10.54
CA GLY A 138 -4.01 -11.53 -11.72
C GLY A 138 -4.21 -13.05 -11.56
N GLN A 139 -4.56 -13.53 -10.37
CA GLN A 139 -4.98 -14.91 -10.15
C GLN A 139 -6.48 -15.11 -10.46
N TRP A 140 -7.25 -14.02 -10.54
CA TRP A 140 -8.71 -14.01 -10.69
C TRP A 140 -9.18 -13.36 -11.99
N THR A 141 -8.27 -13.25 -12.95
CA THR A 141 -8.48 -12.79 -14.32
C THR A 141 -8.90 -13.93 -15.25
#